data_AF-A0A316VR22-F1
#
_entry.id   AF-A0A316VR22-F1
#
_cell.length_a   1.000
_cell.length_b   1.000
_cell.length_c   1.000
_cell.angle_alpha   90.00
_cell.angle_beta   90.00
_cell.angle_gamma   90.00
#
_symmetry.space_group_name_H-M   'P 1'
#
loop_
_entity.id
_entity.type
_entity.pdbx_description
1 polymer ?
#
loop_
_entity_poly.entity_id
_entity_poly.type
_entity_poly.pdbx_seq_one_letter_code
_entity_poly.pdbx_strand_id
1 'polypeptide(L)' 'MPKETSIPMSKEASSRIQSAAAKNPSSATAQTGFAPRAQSAADRNANTASRSNTSNGGKK' A
#
# COMPACT_ATOMS: atom_id res chain seq x y z
N MET A 1 23.13 7.31 9.29
CA MET A 1 22.09 6.27 9.07
C MET A 1 21.50 6.52 7.69
N PRO A 2 21.63 5.59 6.73
CA PRO A 2 20.86 5.70 5.50
C PRO A 2 19.38 5.72 5.90
N LYS A 3 18.65 6.76 5.47
CA LYS A 3 17.19 6.81 5.67
C LYS A 3 16.63 5.68 4.83
N GLU A 4 16.17 4.60 5.47
CA GLU A 4 15.38 3.59 4.78
C GLU A 4 14.21 4.31 4.11
N THR A 5 14.26 4.37 2.78
CA THR A 5 13.16 4.85 1.98
C THR A 5 12.07 3.80 2.10
N SER A 6 11.16 4.01 3.05
CA SER A 6 9.95 3.19 3.17
C SER A 6 9.22 3.23 1.83
N ILE A 7 9.32 2.14 1.06
CA ILE A 7 8.62 2.03 -0.21
C ILE A 7 7.13 2.00 0.14
N PRO A 8 6.35 3.01 -0.30
CA PRO A 8 4.93 3.02 -0.01
C PRO A 8 4.29 1.76 -0.60
N MET A 9 3.40 1.12 0.17
CA MET A 9 2.61 -0.02 -0.29
C MET A 9 1.93 0.33 -1.62
N SER A 10 2.24 -0.41 -2.69
CA SER A 10 1.66 -0.24 -4.01
C SER A 10 0.51 -1.22 -4.24
N LYS A 11 -0.35 -0.93 -5.23
CA LYS A 11 -1.44 -1.84 -5.63
C LYS A 11 -0.92 -3.22 -6.07
N GLU A 12 0.22 -3.25 -6.76
CA GLU A 12 0.83 -4.51 -7.18
C GLU A 12 1.32 -5.32 -5.98
N ALA A 13 1.99 -4.67 -5.02
CA ALA A 13 2.43 -5.32 -3.79
C ALA A 13 1.23 -5.85 -2.98
N SER A 14 0.14 -5.08 -2.86
CA SER A 14 -1.07 -5.54 -2.20
C SER A 14 -1.70 -6.74 -2.92
N SER A 15 -1.73 -6.76 -4.26
CA SER A 15 -2.26 -7.89 -5.03
C SER A 15 -1.46 -9.17 -4.81
N ARG A 16 -0.13 -9.08 -4.69
CA ARG A 16 0.72 -10.23 -4.37
C ARG A 16 0.41 -10.77 -2.97
N ILE A 17 0.20 -9.90 -1.98
CA ILE A 17 -0.16 -10.28 -0.61
C ILE A 17 -1.54 -10.97 -0.59
N GLN A 18 -2.52 -10.42 -1.30
CA GLN A 18 -3.86 -11.01 -1.42
C GLN A 18 -3.81 -12.40 -2.07
N SER A 19 -3.06 -12.53 -3.16
CA SER A 19 -2.86 -13.82 -3.85
C SER A 19 -2.18 -14.85 -2.94
N ALA A 20 -1.17 -14.46 -2.17
CA ALA A 20 -0.50 -15.35 -1.22
C ALA A 20 -1.44 -15.81 -0.09
N ALA A 21 -2.26 -14.91 0.45
CA ALA A 21 -3.28 -15.26 1.45
C ALA A 21 -4.31 -16.25 0.90
N ALA A 22 -4.80 -16.01 -0.32
CA ALA A 22 -5.78 -16.88 -0.97
C ALA A 22 -5.19 -18.26 -1.29
N LYS A 23 -3.93 -18.32 -1.71
CA LYS A 23 -3.24 -19.57 -2.07
C LYS A 23 -2.88 -20.43 -0.86
N ASN A 24 -2.63 -19.81 0.29
CA ASN A 24 -2.37 -20.51 1.54
C ASN A 24 -3.21 -19.90 2.69
N PRO A 25 -4.45 -20.40 2.90
CA PRO A 25 -5.33 -19.87 3.93
C PRO A 25 -4.83 -20.14 5.35
N SER A 26 -3.95 -21.12 5.59
CA SER A 26 -3.37 -21.37 6.92
C SER A 26 -2.13 -20.53 7.20
N SER A 27 -1.67 -19.70 6.24
CA SER A 27 -0.53 -18.81 6.44
C SER A 27 -0.86 -17.67 7.40
N ALA A 28 0.15 -17.17 8.11
CA ALA A 28 0.00 -16.00 8.99
C ALA A 28 -0.57 -14.77 8.24
N THR A 29 -0.21 -14.60 6.97
CA THR A 29 -0.73 -13.51 6.12
C THR A 29 -2.24 -13.57 5.93
N ALA A 30 -2.81 -14.77 5.79
CA ALA A 30 -4.25 -14.99 5.69
C ALA A 30 -4.96 -14.84 7.05
N GLN A 31 -4.34 -15.33 8.12
CA GLN A 31 -4.96 -15.41 9.45
C GLN A 31 -4.93 -14.09 10.23
N THR A 32 -3.93 -13.23 10.00
CA THR A 32 -3.72 -12.00 10.79
C THR A 32 -4.45 -10.77 10.26
N GLY A 33 -5.14 -10.89 9.12
CA GLY A 33 -5.76 -9.74 8.46
C GLY A 33 -4.74 -8.75 7.85
N PHE A 34 -3.52 -9.21 7.55
CA PHE A 34 -2.52 -8.37 6.91
C PHE A 34 -2.92 -7.98 5.48
N ALA A 35 -3.53 -8.89 4.73
CA ALA A 35 -3.97 -8.64 3.36
C ALA A 35 -4.92 -7.43 3.21
N PRO A 36 -6.03 -7.30 3.97
CA PRO A 36 -6.87 -6.11 3.90
C PRO A 36 -6.16 -4.83 4.36
N ARG A 37 -5.22 -4.91 5.32
CA ARG A 37 -4.39 -3.77 5.73
C ARG A 37 -3.49 -3.29 4.58
N ALA A 38 -2.87 -4.22 3.85
CA ALA A 38 -2.03 -3.89 2.69
C ALA A 38 -2.83 -3.22 1.58
N GLN A 39 -4.06 -3.69 1.31
CA GLN A 39 -4.95 -3.05 0.33
C GLN A 39 -5.32 -1.63 0.77
N SER A 40 -5.74 -1.43 2.03
CA SER A 40 -6.06 -0.10 2.55
C SER A 40 -4.87 0.86 2.48
N ALA A 41 -3.65 0.37 2.75
CA ALA A 41 -2.44 1.16 2.59
C ALA A 41 -2.17 1.53 1.12
N ALA A 42 -2.35 0.60 0.19
CA ALA A 42 -2.21 0.86 -1.24
C ALA A 42 -3.23 1.89 -1.75
N ASP A 43 -4.49 1.84 -1.27
CA ASP A 43 -5.53 2.80 -1.64
C ASP A 43 -5.22 4.21 -1.10
N ARG A 44 -4.75 4.30 0.16
CA ARG A 44 -4.28 5.57 0.73
C ARG A 44 -3.10 6.12 -0.05
N ASN A 45 -2.14 5.26 -0.43
CA ASN A 45 -0.94 5.67 -1.16
C ASN A 45 -1.24 6.08 -2.60
N ALA A 46 -2.21 5.44 -3.26
CA ALA A 46 -2.68 5.89 -4.56
C ALA A 46 -3.28 7.31 -4.49
N ASN A 47 -3.97 7.62 -3.39
CA ASN A 47 -4.52 8.95 -3.15
C ASN A 47 -3.44 9.97 -2.76
N THR A 48 -2.41 9.59 -1.98
CA THR A 48 -1.29 10.50 -1.67
C THR A 48 -0.37 10.75 -2.85
N ALA A 49 -0.10 9.75 -3.70
CA ALA A 49 0.62 9.92 -4.96
C ALA A 49 -0.15 10.81 -5.94
N SER A 50 -1.49 10.76 -5.92
CA SER A 50 -2.34 11.70 -6.66
C SER A 50 -2.30 13.12 -6.06
N ARG A 51 -2.21 13.25 -4.73
CA ARG A 51 -2.13 14.54 -4.04
C ARG A 51 -0.77 15.23 -4.16
N SER A 52 0.33 14.49 -4.32
CA SER A 52 1.68 15.07 -4.45
C SER A 52 1.95 15.74 -5.80
N ASN A 53 1.00 15.73 -6.75
CA ASN A 53 1.11 16.46 -8.01
C ASN A 53 0.21 17.71 -8.10
N THR A 54 -0.45 18.12 -7.01
CA THR A 54 -1.27 19.34 -6.96
C THR A 54 -0.97 20.16 -5.70
N SER A 55 0.25 20.68 -5.60
CA SER A 55 0.52 21.79 -4.68
C SER A 55 1.70 22.64 -5.15
N ASN A 56 1.54 23.29 -6.31
CA ASN A 56 2.18 24.58 -6.52
C ASN A 56 1.35 25.42 -7.49
N GLY A 57 0.51 26.28 -6.94
CA GLY A 57 -0.42 27.10 -7.72
C GLY A 57 -1.32 27.91 -6.81
N GLY A 58 -0.72 28.65 -5.87
CA GLY A 58 -1.42 29.70 -5.15
C GLY A 58 -2.02 30.68 -6.15
N LYS A 59 -3.34 30.64 -6.29
CA LYS A 59 -4.11 31.58 -7.09
C LYS A 59 -4.60 32.71 -6.16
N LYS A 60 -4.20 33.92 -6.57
CA LYS A 60 -4.68 35.26 -6.23
C LYS A 60 -4.10 35.89 -4.96
#